data_AF-A0A7V9VX83-F1
#
_entry.id   AF-A0A7V9VX83-F1
#
_cell.length_a   1.000
_cell.length_b   1.000
_cell.length_c   1.000
_cell.angle_alpha   90.00
_cell.angle_beta   90.00
_cell.angle_gamma   90.00
#
_symmetry.space_group_name_H-M   'P 1'
#
loop_
_entity.id
_entity.type
_entity.pdbx_description
1 polymer ?
#
loop_
_entity_poly.entity_id
_entity_poly.type
_entity_poly.pdbx_seq_one_letter_code
_entity_poly.pdbx_strand_id
1 'polypeptide(L)'
;MIASVLFMVLTLVVALVQDGYTTQASAGPIVVDGDTATRIVTTHPGDDSLVIAGASGLYANDGAGWSTIGPVPPSGHIAATGDGAALLLAGDHSHCMLGGPGTSLHRSDDGGQTWTPVPGSLDYRPIAIWAEPAIALASSCAGLQSSFDGGLTWSPLASIEPGWDFTAFAEIPQADGSGPLVLVGLTSEG
;
A
#
# COMPACT_ATOMS: atom_id res chain seq x y z
N MET A 1 -35.54 -24.71 10.22
CA MET A 1 -34.42 -24.52 9.27
C MET A 1 -33.56 -23.41 9.86
N ILE A 2 -32.44 -23.75 10.51
CA ILE A 2 -31.56 -22.77 11.16
C ILE A 2 -30.33 -22.67 10.25
N ALA A 3 -30.08 -21.48 9.71
CA ALA A 3 -28.91 -21.21 8.89
C ALA A 3 -27.69 -21.11 9.81
N SER A 4 -26.75 -22.05 9.68
CA SER A 4 -25.44 -21.97 10.33
C SER A 4 -24.59 -20.93 9.60
N VAL A 5 -24.21 -19.87 10.31
CA VAL A 5 -23.20 -18.91 9.86
C VAL A 5 -21.84 -19.58 9.98
N LEU A 6 -21.18 -19.82 8.84
CA LEU A 6 -19.83 -20.34 8.79
C LEU A 6 -18.85 -19.22 9.14
N PHE A 7 -18.29 -19.24 10.34
CA PHE A 7 -17.15 -18.38 10.68
C PHE A 7 -15.90 -18.99 10.04
N MET A 8 -15.41 -18.36 8.97
CA MET A 8 -14.13 -18.70 8.37
C MET A 8 -13.03 -18.09 9.26
N VAL A 9 -12.38 -18.92 10.07
CA VAL A 9 -11.16 -18.52 10.79
C VAL A 9 -10.00 -18.56 9.80
N LEU A 10 -9.55 -17.39 9.35
CA LEU A 10 -8.35 -17.29 8.52
C LEU A 10 -7.13 -17.45 9.43
N THR A 11 -6.56 -18.66 9.48
CA THR A 11 -5.29 -18.89 10.19
C THR A 11 -4.14 -18.48 9.29
N LEU A 12 -3.47 -17.37 9.60
CA LEU A 12 -2.21 -16.99 8.93
C LEU A 12 -1.12 -18.00 9.35
N VAL A 13 -0.61 -18.77 8.40
CA VAL A 13 0.52 -19.69 8.62
C VAL A 13 1.79 -19.00 8.15
N VAL A 14 2.68 -18.68 9.09
CA VAL A 14 4.06 -18.31 8.75
C VAL A 14 4.87 -19.60 8.72
N ALA A 15 5.32 -19.98 7.53
CA ALA A 15 6.22 -21.10 7.34
C ALA A 15 7.64 -20.56 7.19
N LEU A 16 8.50 -20.83 8.18
CA LEU A 16 9.94 -20.64 8.03
C LEU A 16 10.50 -21.91 7.41
N VAL A 17 11.21 -21.78 6.29
CA VAL A 17 11.99 -22.87 5.70
C VAL A 17 13.43 -22.68 6.15
N GLN A 18 13.85 -23.48 7.14
CA GLN A 18 15.25 -23.55 7.57
C GLN A 18 15.68 -25.01 7.59
N ASP A 19 16.85 -25.31 7.02
CA ASP A 19 17.51 -26.63 7.05
C ASP A 19 16.61 -27.82 6.65
N GLY A 20 15.67 -27.61 5.72
CA GLY A 20 14.78 -28.65 5.22
C GLY A 20 13.60 -29.01 6.14
N TYR A 21 13.39 -28.24 7.22
CA TYR A 21 12.23 -28.38 8.11
C TYR A 21 11.30 -27.18 7.98
N THR A 22 9.99 -27.44 7.97
CA THR A 22 8.96 -26.41 8.10
C THR A 22 8.52 -26.36 9.55
N THR A 23 8.95 -25.35 10.30
CA THR A 23 8.40 -25.11 11.63
C THR A 23 7.14 -24.27 11.50
N GLN A 24 6.01 -24.82 11.98
CA GLN A 24 4.75 -24.07 12.06
C GLN A 24 4.77 -23.23 13.34
N ALA A 25 4.85 -21.92 13.21
CA ALA A 25 4.57 -20.99 14.31
C ALA A 25 3.12 -20.51 14.17
N SER A 26 2.37 -20.45 15.28
CA SER A 26 1.11 -19.72 15.28
C SER A 26 1.41 -18.22 15.26
N ALA A 27 1.20 -17.57 14.12
CA ALA A 27 1.28 -16.11 14.05
C ALA A 27 -0.04 -15.52 14.57
N GLY A 28 0.05 -14.72 15.64
CA GLY A 28 -1.06 -13.85 16.07
C GLY A 28 -1.12 -12.59 15.21
N PRO A 29 -2.19 -11.78 15.35
CA PRO A 29 -2.24 -10.46 14.72
C PRO A 29 -1.08 -9.59 15.21
N ILE A 30 -0.57 -8.70 14.35
CA ILE A 30 0.33 -7.63 14.77
C ILE A 30 -0.48 -6.65 15.60
N VAL A 31 -0.06 -6.42 16.85
CA VAL A 31 -0.69 -5.49 17.78
C VAL A 31 0.37 -4.53 18.29
N VAL A 32 0.12 -3.23 18.15
CA VAL A 32 1.01 -2.16 18.62
C VAL A 32 0.21 -1.26 19.56
N ASP A 33 0.70 -1.08 20.78
CA ASP A 33 0.03 -0.31 21.83
C ASP A 33 -1.45 -0.70 22.09
N GLY A 34 -1.77 -1.98 21.90
CA GLY A 34 -3.13 -2.51 22.03
C GLY A 34 -4.02 -2.31 20.80
N ASP A 35 -3.53 -1.62 19.76
CA ASP A 35 -4.21 -1.46 18.47
C ASP A 35 -3.82 -2.57 17.51
N THR A 36 -4.83 -3.25 16.96
CA THR A 36 -4.60 -4.35 16.02
C THR A 36 -4.35 -3.78 14.62
N ALA A 37 -3.28 -4.22 13.97
CA ALA A 37 -3.00 -3.86 12.59
C ALA A 37 -4.19 -4.25 11.69
N THR A 38 -4.78 -3.27 11.03
CA THR A 38 -5.81 -3.48 10.01
C THR A 38 -5.22 -3.50 8.61
N ARG A 39 -4.06 -2.86 8.45
CA ARG A 39 -3.30 -2.78 7.19
C ARG A 39 -1.81 -2.83 7.50
N ILE A 40 -1.08 -3.46 6.60
CA ILE A 40 0.38 -3.48 6.59
C ILE A 40 0.81 -2.75 5.32
N VAL A 41 1.74 -1.83 5.47
CA VAL A 41 2.33 -1.04 4.40
C VAL A 41 3.80 -1.43 4.35
N THR A 42 4.13 -2.24 3.34
CA THR A 42 5.54 -2.55 3.06
C THR A 42 6.18 -1.35 2.40
N THR A 43 7.34 -0.93 2.88
CA THR A 43 8.20 0.02 2.17
C THR A 43 9.00 -0.71 1.08
N HIS A 44 9.96 -0.05 0.43
CA HIS A 44 10.66 -0.65 -0.71
C HIS A 44 11.51 -1.88 -0.29
N PRO A 45 11.75 -2.81 -1.22
CA PRO A 45 12.63 -3.94 -0.96
C PRO A 45 14.03 -3.48 -0.52
N GLY A 46 14.47 -3.97 0.64
CA GLY A 46 15.76 -3.60 1.22
C GLY A 46 15.67 -2.52 2.29
N ASP A 47 14.50 -1.92 2.50
CA ASP A 47 14.25 -1.11 3.69
C ASP A 47 13.88 -2.02 4.85
N ASP A 48 14.50 -1.76 6.00
CA ASP A 48 14.19 -2.46 7.25
C ASP A 48 12.97 -1.84 7.98
N SER A 49 12.27 -0.89 7.35
CA SER A 49 11.12 -0.22 7.93
C SER A 49 9.79 -0.90 7.60
N LEU A 50 8.86 -0.91 8.56
CA LEU A 50 7.49 -1.36 8.35
C LEU A 50 6.51 -0.31 8.85
N VAL A 51 5.50 0.02 8.06
CA VAL A 51 4.41 0.89 8.49
C VAL A 51 3.13 0.06 8.61
N ILE A 52 2.34 0.30 9.66
CA ILE A 52 1.03 -0.34 9.84
C ILE A 52 -0.01 0.72 10.20
N ALA A 53 -1.24 0.51 9.74
CA ALA A 53 -2.39 1.28 10.19
C ALA A 53 -3.30 0.40 11.03
N GLY A 54 -3.58 0.85 12.25
CA GLY A 54 -4.58 0.25 13.13
C GLY A 54 -5.89 1.04 13.10
N ALA A 55 -6.80 0.72 14.03
CA ALA A 55 -8.07 1.44 14.16
C ALA A 55 -7.91 2.79 14.88
N SER A 56 -6.78 3.01 15.55
CA SER A 56 -6.52 4.17 16.41
C SER A 56 -5.32 5.00 15.96
N GLY A 57 -4.38 4.45 15.17
CA GLY A 57 -3.24 5.20 14.70
C GLY A 57 -2.46 4.58 13.54
N LEU A 58 -1.43 5.31 13.12
CA LEU A 58 -0.39 4.88 12.20
C LEU A 58 0.91 4.65 13.00
N TYR A 59 1.56 3.53 12.75
CA TYR A 59 2.74 3.09 13.49
C TYR A 59 3.85 2.69 12.53
N ALA A 60 5.09 2.99 12.89
CA ALA A 60 6.28 2.56 12.15
C ALA A 60 7.19 1.71 13.04
N ASN A 61 7.87 0.77 12.41
CA ASN A 61 9.00 0.04 12.97
C ASN A 61 10.23 0.35 12.13
N ASP A 62 11.33 0.76 12.77
CA ASP A 62 12.61 1.11 12.15
C ASP A 62 13.73 0.10 12.49
N GLY A 63 13.35 -1.09 12.96
CA GLY A 63 14.26 -2.12 13.47
C GLY A 63 14.58 -2.00 14.96
N ALA A 64 14.40 -0.83 15.59
CA ALA A 64 14.58 -0.65 17.03
C ALA A 64 13.30 -0.93 17.84
N GLY A 65 12.14 -0.85 17.19
CA GLY A 65 10.84 -1.14 17.80
C GLY A 65 9.71 -0.38 17.12
N TRP A 66 8.50 -0.58 17.62
CA TRP A 66 7.32 0.14 17.12
C TRP A 66 7.17 1.50 17.78
N SER A 67 6.75 2.50 17.02
CA SER A 67 6.37 3.83 17.51
C SER A 67 5.15 4.38 16.77
N THR A 68 4.35 5.20 17.44
CA THR A 68 3.27 5.95 16.79
C THR A 68 3.84 7.10 15.98
N ILE A 69 3.47 7.20 14.70
CA ILE A 69 3.94 8.24 13.79
C ILE A 69 2.84 9.20 13.35
N GLY A 70 1.56 8.84 13.53
CA GLY A 70 0.47 9.72 13.14
C GLY A 70 -0.93 9.18 13.45
N PRO A 71 -1.97 9.98 13.14
CA PRO A 71 -3.35 9.54 13.23
C PRO A 71 -3.67 8.44 12.20
N VAL A 72 -4.85 7.84 12.33
CA VAL A 72 -5.41 6.96 11.30
C VAL A 72 -5.49 7.73 9.97
N PRO A 73 -4.95 7.18 8.86
CA PRO A 73 -4.98 7.85 7.56
C PRO A 73 -6.43 8.09 7.09
N PRO A 74 -6.69 9.21 6.38
CA PRO A 74 -8.05 9.57 5.98
C PRO A 74 -8.71 8.60 4.98
N SER A 75 -7.92 7.74 4.35
CA SER A 75 -8.35 6.91 3.21
C SER A 75 -7.65 5.56 3.22
N GLY A 76 -8.25 4.61 2.51
CA GLY A 76 -8.02 3.17 2.68
C GLY A 76 -6.58 2.70 2.52
N HIS A 77 -6.15 2.48 1.28
CA HIS A 77 -4.82 1.93 0.98
C HIS A 77 -3.77 3.00 1.18
N ILE A 78 -2.59 2.57 1.63
CA ILE A 78 -1.47 3.45 1.94
C ILE A 78 -0.24 2.92 1.21
N ALA A 79 0.51 3.82 0.58
CA ALA A 79 1.86 3.56 0.10
C ALA A 79 2.82 4.52 0.80
N ALA A 80 4.02 4.07 1.13
CA ALA A 80 5.03 4.83 1.84
C ALA A 80 6.38 4.67 1.17
N THR A 81 7.20 5.72 1.20
CA THR A 81 8.59 5.66 0.76
C THR A 81 9.46 4.86 1.73
N GLY A 82 10.61 4.43 1.23
CA GLY A 82 11.59 3.64 1.97
C GLY A 82 12.49 4.36 2.95
N ASP A 83 12.62 5.68 2.78
CA ASP A 83 13.48 6.57 3.54
C ASP A 83 12.87 6.96 4.90
N GLY A 84 12.41 5.96 5.66
CA GLY A 84 11.71 6.17 6.93
C GLY A 84 10.26 6.64 6.76
N ALA A 85 9.65 6.34 5.61
CA ALA A 85 8.28 6.70 5.29
C ALA A 85 8.00 8.21 5.39
N ALA A 86 8.95 9.08 5.03
CA ALA A 86 8.75 10.52 5.10
C ALA A 86 7.56 10.98 4.23
N LEU A 87 7.37 10.33 3.09
CA LEU A 87 6.30 10.59 2.15
C LEU A 87 5.33 9.41 2.11
N LEU A 88 4.04 9.70 2.32
CA LEU A 88 2.97 8.71 2.20
C LEU A 88 1.83 9.20 1.32
N LEU A 89 1.19 8.25 0.65
CA LEU A 89 -0.09 8.44 -0.03
C LEU A 89 -1.15 7.56 0.62
N ALA A 90 -2.35 8.09 0.80
CA ALA A 90 -3.52 7.34 1.27
C ALA A 90 -4.71 7.57 0.34
N GLY A 91 -5.31 6.50 -0.17
CA GLY A 91 -6.40 6.59 -1.14
C GLY A 91 -7.11 5.26 -1.35
N ASP A 92 -8.22 5.27 -2.06
CA ASP A 92 -8.91 4.05 -2.49
C ASP A 92 -9.74 4.33 -3.74
N HIS A 93 -10.20 3.28 -4.41
CA HIS A 93 -11.25 3.33 -5.42
C HIS A 93 -12.27 2.23 -5.10
N SER A 94 -13.28 2.53 -4.29
CA SER A 94 -14.35 1.57 -3.99
C SER A 94 -15.23 1.37 -5.22
N HIS A 95 -14.86 0.39 -6.04
CA HIS A 95 -15.49 -0.08 -7.28
C HIS A 95 -16.05 1.03 -8.18
N CYS A 96 -15.27 1.34 -9.21
CA CYS A 96 -15.61 2.23 -10.32
C CYS A 96 -16.99 1.98 -10.96
N MET A 97 -17.55 0.78 -10.78
CA MET A 97 -18.83 0.36 -11.34
C MET A 97 -20.04 0.53 -10.39
N LEU A 98 -19.84 0.79 -9.09
CA LEU A 98 -20.95 0.85 -8.12
C LEU A 98 -21.60 2.24 -8.03
N GLY A 99 -20.92 3.29 -8.51
CA GLY A 99 -21.36 4.68 -8.38
C GLY A 99 -21.31 5.18 -6.93
N GLY A 100 -20.96 6.45 -6.74
CA GLY A 100 -20.80 7.06 -5.42
C GLY A 100 -19.95 8.32 -5.45
N PRO A 101 -19.82 9.03 -4.32
CA PRO A 101 -18.82 10.09 -4.20
C PRO A 101 -17.43 9.47 -4.27
N GLY A 102 -16.54 10.06 -5.09
CA GLY A 102 -15.17 9.59 -5.21
C GLY A 102 -14.38 9.75 -3.90
N THR A 103 -13.43 8.85 -3.66
CA THR A 103 -12.53 8.89 -2.50
C THR A 103 -11.34 9.78 -2.83
N SER A 104 -11.05 10.79 -2.01
CA SER A 104 -9.90 11.66 -2.24
C SER A 104 -8.58 10.97 -1.94
N LEU A 105 -7.60 11.15 -2.83
CA LEU A 105 -6.21 10.84 -2.53
C LEU A 105 -5.67 11.88 -1.55
N HIS A 106 -4.99 11.42 -0.51
CA HIS A 106 -4.31 12.25 0.47
C HIS A 106 -2.80 11.97 0.44
N ARG A 107 -2.02 13.00 0.72
CA ARG A 107 -0.55 12.97 0.78
C ARG A 107 -0.09 13.47 2.13
N SER A 108 0.93 12.84 2.68
CA SER A 108 1.66 13.29 3.86
C SER A 108 3.12 13.46 3.51
N ASP A 109 3.69 14.60 3.86
CA ASP A 109 5.11 14.95 3.67
C ASP A 109 5.92 14.88 4.97
N ASP A 110 5.30 14.45 6.06
CA ASP A 110 5.83 14.53 7.42
C ASP A 110 5.75 13.20 8.19
N GLY A 111 5.83 12.08 7.47
CA GLY A 111 5.82 10.76 8.09
C GLY A 111 4.45 10.34 8.62
N GLY A 112 3.37 10.88 8.06
CA GLY A 112 1.99 10.52 8.41
C GLY A 112 1.40 11.36 9.54
N GLN A 113 2.11 12.37 10.03
CA GLN A 113 1.64 13.26 11.09
C GLN A 113 0.47 14.12 10.61
N THR A 114 0.56 14.65 9.38
CA THR A 114 -0.51 15.42 8.73
C THR A 114 -0.78 14.93 7.31
N TRP A 115 -2.04 15.07 6.88
CA TRP A 115 -2.53 14.58 5.60
C TRP A 115 -3.26 15.70 4.86
N THR A 116 -2.86 15.95 3.61
CA THR A 116 -3.47 16.97 2.74
C THR A 116 -4.09 16.29 1.52
N PRO A 117 -5.34 16.63 1.14
CA PRO A 117 -5.93 16.09 -0.08
C PRO A 117 -5.16 16.57 -1.32
N VAL A 118 -4.93 15.68 -2.28
CA VAL A 118 -4.30 16.00 -3.57
C VAL A 118 -5.40 16.54 -4.52
N PRO A 119 -5.35 17.81 -4.93
CA PRO A 119 -6.41 18.42 -5.73
C PRO A 119 -6.64 17.69 -7.06
N GLY A 120 -7.90 17.35 -7.34
CA GLY A 120 -8.29 16.69 -8.60
C GLY A 120 -7.98 15.18 -8.66
N SER A 121 -7.37 14.61 -7.62
CA SER A 121 -7.10 13.17 -7.53
C SER A 121 -8.17 12.46 -6.71
N LEU A 122 -9.22 12.00 -7.39
CA LEU A 122 -10.29 11.17 -6.83
C LEU A 122 -10.18 9.74 -7.35
N ASP A 123 -10.49 8.77 -6.49
CA ASP A 123 -10.51 7.34 -6.80
C ASP A 123 -9.16 6.79 -7.27
N TYR A 124 -8.09 7.22 -6.60
CA TYR A 124 -6.75 6.67 -6.74
C TYR A 124 -6.45 5.77 -5.55
N ARG A 125 -6.10 4.52 -5.82
CA ARG A 125 -5.53 3.59 -4.84
C ARG A 125 -4.01 3.58 -5.03
N PRO A 126 -3.23 4.17 -4.10
CA PRO A 126 -1.78 4.17 -4.23
C PRO A 126 -1.23 2.74 -4.15
N ILE A 127 -0.23 2.45 -4.98
CA ILE A 127 0.44 1.14 -5.09
C ILE A 127 1.86 1.25 -4.55
N ALA A 128 2.62 2.23 -5.02
CA ALA A 128 4.02 2.43 -4.67
C ALA A 128 4.39 3.90 -4.83
N ILE A 129 5.38 4.36 -4.05
CA ILE A 129 5.90 5.72 -4.13
C ILE A 129 7.37 5.73 -3.76
N TRP A 130 8.20 6.36 -4.57
CA TRP A 130 9.63 6.56 -4.38
C TRP A 130 9.91 8.04 -4.13
N ALA A 131 10.81 8.34 -3.19
CA ALA A 131 11.26 9.71 -2.97
C ALA A 131 12.26 10.15 -4.05
N GLU A 132 13.16 9.25 -4.46
CA GLU A 132 14.23 9.54 -5.40
C GLU A 132 14.44 8.40 -6.42
N PRO A 133 14.09 8.58 -7.70
CA PRO A 133 13.34 9.74 -8.23
C PRO A 133 11.91 9.80 -7.66
N ALA A 134 11.31 11.00 -7.63
CA ALA A 134 9.97 11.26 -7.09
C ALA A 134 8.84 10.66 -7.95
N ILE A 135 8.71 9.33 -7.93
CA ILE A 135 7.76 8.57 -8.75
C ILE A 135 6.65 8.01 -7.86
N ALA A 136 5.42 7.97 -8.35
CA ALA A 136 4.36 7.19 -7.71
C ALA A 136 3.52 6.43 -8.72
N LEU A 137 2.96 5.29 -8.28
CA LEU A 137 2.04 4.45 -9.04
C LEU A 137 0.75 4.28 -8.26
N ALA A 138 -0.37 4.32 -8.96
CA ALA A 138 -1.69 4.11 -8.39
C ALA A 138 -2.62 3.44 -9.39
N SER A 139 -3.53 2.60 -8.93
CA SER A 139 -4.66 2.16 -9.73
C SER A 139 -5.79 3.17 -9.61
N SER A 140 -6.54 3.34 -10.69
CA SER A 140 -7.73 4.18 -10.75
C SER A 140 -8.79 3.53 -11.62
N CYS A 141 -9.96 4.15 -11.71
CA CYS A 141 -11.01 3.73 -12.65
C CYS A 141 -10.63 3.84 -14.12
N ALA A 142 -9.57 4.60 -14.45
CA ALA A 142 -9.02 4.69 -15.79
C ALA A 142 -7.83 3.73 -16.02
N GLY A 143 -7.59 2.78 -15.10
CA GLY A 143 -6.45 1.88 -15.12
C GLY A 143 -5.25 2.44 -14.35
N LEU A 144 -4.05 1.93 -14.66
CA LEU A 144 -2.81 2.31 -13.99
C LEU A 144 -2.42 3.77 -14.30
N GLN A 145 -2.08 4.50 -13.25
CA GLN A 145 -1.67 5.89 -13.28
C GLN A 145 -0.25 6.02 -12.73
N SER A 146 0.51 6.96 -13.28
CA SER A 146 1.83 7.33 -12.77
C SER A 146 1.93 8.82 -12.46
N SER A 147 2.79 9.12 -11.50
CA SER A 147 3.23 10.46 -11.12
C SER A 147 4.75 10.51 -11.18
N PHE A 148 5.30 11.65 -11.59
CA PHE A 148 6.74 11.93 -11.63
C PHE A 148 7.11 13.15 -10.77
N ASP A 149 6.23 13.50 -9.83
CA ASP A 149 6.38 14.61 -8.89
C ASP A 149 5.93 14.22 -7.46
N GLY A 150 6.13 12.96 -7.09
CA GLY A 150 5.85 12.47 -5.73
C GLY A 150 4.36 12.40 -5.39
N GLY A 151 3.51 12.13 -6.38
CA GLY A 151 2.06 11.94 -6.22
C GLY A 151 1.25 13.23 -6.25
N LEU A 152 1.82 14.37 -6.67
CA LEU A 152 1.12 15.65 -6.78
C LEU A 152 0.27 15.75 -8.04
N THR A 153 0.79 15.27 -9.17
CA THR A 153 0.06 15.16 -10.43
C THR A 153 0.15 13.76 -11.01
N TRP A 154 -0.91 13.34 -11.68
CA TRP A 154 -1.09 11.97 -12.16
C TRP A 154 -1.44 11.95 -13.64
N SER A 155 -0.94 10.97 -14.36
CA SER A 155 -1.26 10.73 -15.77
C SER A 155 -1.41 9.23 -16.04
N PRO A 156 -2.26 8.83 -17.00
CA PRO A 156 -2.34 7.43 -17.41
C PRO A 156 -1.00 6.95 -17.95
N LEU A 157 -0.64 5.71 -17.61
CA LEU A 157 0.58 5.12 -18.15
C LEU A 157 0.31 4.67 -19.59
N ALA A 158 0.77 5.46 -20.56
CA ALA A 158 0.36 5.39 -21.97
C ALA A 158 0.56 4.03 -22.67
N SER A 159 1.41 3.15 -22.15
CA SER A 159 1.64 1.81 -22.69
C SER A 159 0.64 0.76 -22.20
N ILE A 160 -0.32 1.12 -21.34
CA ILE A 160 -1.38 0.24 -20.85
C ILE A 160 -2.72 0.78 -21.34
N GLU A 161 -3.39 0.01 -22.19
CA GLU A 161 -4.69 0.42 -22.73
C GLU A 161 -5.76 0.46 -21.61
N PRO A 162 -6.79 1.32 -21.73
CA PRO A 162 -7.95 1.27 -20.84
C PRO A 162 -8.62 -0.12 -20.86
N GLY A 163 -9.09 -0.60 -19.71
CA GLY A 163 -9.76 -1.90 -19.57
C GLY A 163 -8.86 -3.06 -19.12
N TRP A 164 -7.58 -2.79 -18.85
CA TRP A 164 -6.70 -3.73 -18.16
C TRP A 164 -6.73 -3.49 -16.65
N ASP A 165 -7.00 -4.55 -15.91
CA ASP A 165 -6.94 -4.58 -14.46
C ASP A 165 -5.51 -4.84 -14.00
N PHE A 166 -5.09 -4.05 -13.02
CA PHE A 166 -3.85 -4.24 -12.31
C PHE A 166 -4.03 -5.30 -11.23
N THR A 167 -3.29 -6.41 -11.32
CA THR A 167 -3.45 -7.56 -10.42
C THR A 167 -2.25 -7.81 -9.53
N ALA A 168 -1.06 -7.38 -9.95
CA ALA A 168 0.17 -7.59 -9.19
C ALA A 168 1.21 -6.51 -9.47
N PHE A 169 2.07 -6.29 -8.49
CA PHE A 169 3.22 -5.40 -8.52
C PHE A 169 4.44 -6.15 -8.01
N ALA A 170 5.60 -5.97 -8.63
CA ALA A 170 6.87 -6.31 -8.03
C ALA A 170 7.93 -5.28 -8.42
N GLU A 171 8.65 -4.76 -7.44
CA GLU A 171 9.85 -3.97 -7.68
C GLU A 171 11.05 -4.90 -7.86
N ILE A 172 11.86 -4.63 -8.88
CA ILE A 172 13.11 -5.32 -9.16
C ILE A 172 14.26 -4.38 -8.77
N PRO A 173 15.06 -4.73 -7.74
CA PRO A 173 16.26 -3.98 -7.39
C PRO A 173 17.22 -3.91 -8.58
N GLN A 174 17.62 -2.70 -8.96
CA GLN A 174 18.58 -2.45 -10.03
C GLN A 174 19.95 -2.17 -9.43
N ALA A 175 20.94 -3.02 -9.75
CA ALA A 175 22.29 -2.92 -9.19
C ALA A 175 23.09 -1.70 -9.68
N ASP A 176 22.65 -1.06 -10.76
CA ASP A 176 23.33 0.06 -11.42
C ASP A 176 22.79 1.44 -11.01
N GLY A 177 21.76 1.49 -10.15
CA GLY A 177 21.16 2.74 -9.69
C GLY A 177 20.33 3.47 -10.76
N SER A 178 19.92 2.79 -11.84
CA SER A 178 19.11 3.37 -12.93
C SER A 178 17.67 3.79 -12.53
N GLY A 179 17.34 3.74 -11.24
CA GLY A 179 16.00 3.97 -10.71
C GLY A 179 15.19 2.68 -10.60
N PRO A 180 13.91 2.77 -10.20
CA PRO A 180 13.10 1.59 -9.96
C PRO A 180 12.71 0.90 -11.27
N LEU A 181 12.99 -0.40 -11.37
CA LEU A 181 12.39 -1.28 -12.38
C LEU A 181 11.20 -1.99 -11.75
N VAL A 182 10.06 -1.97 -12.42
CA VAL A 182 8.82 -2.58 -11.91
C VAL A 182 8.29 -3.61 -12.91
N LEU A 183 7.88 -4.76 -12.40
CA LEU A 183 6.97 -5.68 -13.08
C LEU A 183 5.54 -5.40 -12.65
N VAL A 184 4.67 -5.34 -13.64
CA VAL A 184 3.24 -5.14 -13.44
C VAL A 184 2.48 -6.32 -14.04
N GLY A 185 1.69 -6.98 -13.21
CA GLY A 185 0.73 -8.00 -13.65
C GLY A 185 -0.56 -7.33 -14.09
N LEU A 186 -0.97 -7.57 -15.34
CA LEU A 186 -2.20 -7.04 -15.91
C LEU A 186 -3.09 -8.19 -16.38
N THR A 187 -4.40 -8.05 -16.20
CA THR A 187 -5.42 -8.92 -16.78
C THR A 187 -6.38 -8.08 -17.59
N SER A 188 -6.75 -8.54 -18.78
CA SER A 188 -7.92 -8.00 -19.48
C SER A 188 -9.11 -8.91 -19.21
N GLU A 189 -10.29 -8.31 -19.05
CA GLU A 189 -11.52 -9.06 -19.27
C GLU A 189 -11.67 -9.27 -20.78
N GLY A 190 -11.62 -10.53 -21.22
CA GLY A 190 -11.92 -10.97 -22.59
C GLY A 190 -13.27 -11.65 -22.66
#